data_AF-A0A7X1ZNQ5-F1
#
_entry.id   AF-A0A7X1ZNQ5-F1
#
_cell.length_a   1.000
_cell.length_b   1.000
_cell.length_c   1.000
_cell.angle_alpha   90.00
_cell.angle_beta   90.00
_cell.angle_gamma   90.00
#
_symmetry.space_group_name_H-M   'P 1'
#
loop_
_entity.id
_entity.type
_entity.pdbx_description
1 polymer ?
#
loop_
_entity_poly.entity_id
_entity_poly.type
_entity_poly.pdbx_seq_one_letter_code
_entity_poly.pdbx_strand_id
1 'polypeptide(L)'
;MKKISRRSFIKTTASAAAVTIATPLLPRGLYGLARVDTTGYFENEFGITDSLCQKVLAEALSSGGDFADLFFEHTISSPRN
;
A
#
# COMPACT_ATOMS: atom_id res chain seq x y z
N MET A 1 -2.61 -43.32 20.13
CA MET A 1 -2.34 -41.96 19.60
C MET A 1 -2.25 -41.00 20.79
N LYS A 2 -1.12 -40.30 20.98
CA LYS A 2 -0.95 -39.33 22.08
C LYS A 2 -1.85 -38.11 21.81
N LYS A 3 -2.80 -37.80 22.69
CA LYS A 3 -3.63 -36.58 22.59
C LYS A 3 -2.73 -35.36 22.82
N ILE A 4 -2.50 -34.58 21.78
CA ILE A 4 -1.81 -33.29 21.89
C ILE A 4 -2.78 -32.30 22.56
N SER A 5 -2.44 -31.86 23.76
CA SER A 5 -3.16 -30.81 24.48
C SER A 5 -2.78 -29.42 23.94
N ARG A 6 -3.69 -28.44 23.98
CA ARG A 6 -3.44 -27.03 23.65
C ARG A 6 -2.17 -26.48 24.32
N ARG A 7 -1.93 -26.87 25.57
CA ARG A 7 -0.72 -26.48 26.32
C ARG A 7 0.56 -27.12 25.77
N SER A 8 0.45 -28.36 25.29
CA SER A 8 1.55 -29.06 24.63
C SER A 8 1.88 -28.39 23.30
N PHE A 9 0.86 -27.97 22.55
CA PHE A 9 1.03 -27.24 21.30
C PHE A 9 1.79 -25.92 21.52
N ILE A 10 1.34 -25.08 22.45
CA ILE A 10 2.01 -23.79 22.77
C ILE A 10 3.45 -24.00 23.24
N LYS A 11 3.71 -25.03 24.06
CA LYS A 11 5.06 -25.33 24.52
C LYS A 11 5.97 -25.77 23.35
N THR A 12 5.45 -26.57 22.43
CA THR A 12 6.18 -27.03 21.24
C THR A 12 6.44 -25.88 20.25
N THR A 13 5.48 -24.97 20.02
CA THR A 13 5.71 -23.79 19.17
C THR A 13 6.68 -22.79 19.81
N ALA A 14 6.63 -22.59 21.13
CA ALA A 14 7.59 -21.73 21.83
C ALA A 14 9.03 -22.25 21.74
N SER A 15 9.25 -23.57 21.78
CA SER A 15 10.59 -24.17 21.66
C SER A 15 11.18 -24.13 20.25
N ALA A 16 10.37 -24.02 19.19
CA ALA A 16 10.85 -23.97 17.81
C ALA A 16 11.48 -22.62 17.45
N ALA A 17 11.07 -21.53 18.11
CA ALA A 17 11.56 -20.18 17.83
C ALA A 17 13.06 -19.97 18.19
N ALA A 18 13.62 -20.82 19.06
CA ALA A 18 15.01 -20.67 19.52
C ALA A 18 16.07 -21.24 18.54
N VAL A 19 15.68 -21.99 17.50
CA VAL A 19 16.62 -22.65 16.57
C VAL A 19 16.85 -21.84 15.28
N THR A 20 16.07 -20.79 15.02
CA THR A 20 16.12 -20.01 13.76
C THR A 20 17.04 -18.78 13.77
N ILE A 21 18.03 -18.69 14.67
CA ILE A 21 18.95 -17.53 14.75
C ILE A 21 20.21 -17.71 13.87
N ALA A 22 20.22 -18.60 12.88
CA ALA A 22 21.44 -18.87 12.10
C ALA A 22 21.23 -19.10 10.58
N THR A 23 20.34 -18.33 9.93
CA THR A 23 20.35 -18.23 8.46
C THR A 23 20.04 -16.80 7.99
N PRO A 24 21.05 -15.99 7.62
CA PRO A 24 20.85 -14.84 6.75
C PRO A 24 21.11 -15.29 5.31
N LEU A 25 20.23 -16.11 4.75
CA LEU A 25 20.31 -16.48 3.34
C LEU A 25 18.94 -16.37 2.68
N LEU A 26 18.88 -15.40 1.75
CA LEU A 26 17.90 -15.13 0.70
C LEU A 26 16.80 -14.09 1.02
N PRO A 27 16.52 -13.17 0.08
CA PRO A 27 17.44 -12.52 -0.85
C PRO A 27 17.27 -10.99 -0.89
N ARG A 28 18.28 -10.33 -1.47
CA ARG A 28 18.29 -8.94 -1.99
C ARG A 28 17.10 -8.55 -2.89
N GLY A 29 16.11 -9.42 -3.12
CA GLY A 29 14.94 -9.17 -3.96
C GLY A 29 13.77 -8.48 -3.26
N LEU A 30 13.72 -8.43 -1.92
CA LEU A 30 12.60 -7.80 -1.21
C LEU A 30 12.67 -6.26 -1.16
N TYR A 31 13.84 -5.68 -1.41
CA TYR A 31 14.01 -4.22 -1.46
C TYR A 31 13.41 -3.57 -2.72
N GLY A 32 12.94 -4.37 -3.69
CA GLY A 32 12.22 -3.87 -4.87
C GLY A 32 10.72 -3.65 -4.66
N LEU A 33 10.17 -3.97 -3.48
CA LEU A 33 8.74 -3.81 -3.17
C LEU A 33 8.42 -2.61 -2.30
N ALA A 34 9.41 -1.79 -1.96
CA ALA A 34 9.18 -0.49 -1.34
C ALA A 34 8.81 0.56 -2.41
N ARG A 35 7.70 0.34 -3.14
CA ARG A 35 6.89 1.45 -3.65
C ARG A 35 5.98 1.90 -2.51
N VAL A 36 6.59 2.54 -1.52
CA VAL A 36 5.97 3.39 -0.51
C VAL A 36 6.45 4.78 -0.91
N ASP A 37 5.67 5.57 -1.65
CA ASP A 37 4.49 6.27 -1.18
C ASP A 37 3.61 6.62 -2.40
N THR A 38 2.35 6.19 -2.44
CA THR A 38 1.40 6.60 -3.50
C THR A 38 0.83 8.00 -3.26
N THR A 39 1.16 8.63 -2.13
CA THR A 39 0.84 10.04 -1.88
C THR A 39 1.56 10.89 -2.94
N GLY A 40 0.80 11.67 -3.71
CA GLY A 40 1.34 12.52 -4.77
C GLY A 40 1.59 11.84 -6.11
N TYR A 41 1.02 10.66 -6.42
CA TYR A 41 1.14 10.07 -7.77
C TYR A 41 0.65 11.04 -8.87
N PHE A 42 -0.56 11.57 -8.69
CA PHE A 42 -1.15 12.51 -9.64
C PHE A 42 -0.44 13.87 -9.63
N GLU A 43 0.11 14.28 -8.49
CA GLU A 43 0.95 15.47 -8.40
C GLU A 43 2.25 15.31 -9.19
N ASN A 44 2.94 14.19 -9.03
CA ASN A 44 4.25 13.95 -9.63
C ASN A 44 4.16 13.66 -11.13
N GLU A 45 3.19 12.86 -11.58
CA GLU A 45 3.07 12.46 -12.99
C GLU A 45 2.27 13.46 -13.83
N PHE A 46 1.31 14.16 -13.23
CA PHE A 46 0.38 15.04 -13.95
C PHE A 46 0.36 16.48 -13.45
N GLY A 47 1.11 16.83 -12.41
CA GLY A 47 1.13 18.19 -11.84
C GLY A 47 -0.14 18.56 -11.07
N ILE A 48 -0.95 17.57 -10.67
CA ILE A 48 -2.19 17.78 -9.91
C ILE A 48 -1.83 18.05 -8.44
N THR A 49 -1.50 19.30 -8.14
CA THR A 49 -1.20 19.76 -6.78
C THR A 49 -2.48 20.07 -5.99
N ASP A 50 -2.40 20.04 -4.65
CA ASP A 50 -3.50 20.46 -3.78
C ASP A 50 -3.98 21.89 -4.07
N SER A 51 -3.05 22.81 -4.38
CA SER A 51 -3.37 24.19 -4.73
C SER A 51 -4.19 24.31 -6.01
N LEU A 52 -3.97 23.40 -6.96
CA LEU A 52 -4.75 23.34 -8.20
C LEU A 52 -6.15 22.83 -7.89
N CYS A 53 -6.26 21.73 -7.14
CA CYS A 53 -7.53 21.16 -6.72
C CYS A 53 -8.42 22.19 -5.99
N GLN A 54 -7.84 22.96 -5.07
CA GLN A 54 -8.55 24.02 -4.34
C GLN A 54 -9.10 25.11 -5.27
N LYS A 55 -8.32 25.55 -6.27
CA LYS A 55 -8.78 26.56 -7.24
C LYS A 55 -9.93 26.04 -8.10
N VAL A 56 -9.83 24.79 -8.57
CA VAL A 56 -10.88 24.18 -9.39
C VAL A 56 -12.17 24.00 -8.59
N LEU A 57 -12.08 23.52 -7.34
CA LEU A 57 -13.25 23.40 -6.46
C LEU A 57 -13.87 24.76 -6.12
N ALA A 58 -13.05 25.79 -5.85
CA ALA A 58 -13.54 27.14 -5.61
C ALA A 58 -14.30 27.70 -6.81
N GLU A 59 -13.77 27.50 -8.02
CA GLU A 59 -14.44 27.91 -9.26
C GLU A 59 -15.75 27.14 -9.47
N ALA A 60 -15.75 25.82 -9.27
CA ALA A 60 -16.94 24.98 -9.41
C ALA A 60 -18.06 25.38 -8.43
N LEU A 61 -17.71 25.75 -7.20
CA LEU A 61 -18.67 26.19 -6.18
C LEU A 61 -19.09 27.66 -6.34
N SER A 62 -18.34 28.48 -7.10
CA SER A 62 -18.59 29.92 -7.25
C SER A 62 -19.97 30.26 -7.82
N SER A 63 -20.57 29.34 -8.57
CA SER A 63 -21.90 29.48 -9.17
C SER A 63 -23.05 29.19 -8.20
N GLY A 64 -22.76 28.96 -6.92
CA GLY A 64 -23.76 28.72 -5.86
C GLY A 64 -24.15 27.25 -5.68
N GLY A 65 -23.29 26.31 -6.07
CA GLY A 65 -23.48 24.89 -5.79
C GLY A 65 -23.08 24.51 -4.36
N ASP A 66 -23.78 23.54 -3.77
CA ASP A 66 -23.50 23.07 -2.39
C ASP A 66 -22.37 22.03 -2.31
N PHE A 67 -22.06 21.38 -3.44
CA PHE A 67 -21.09 20.29 -3.49
C PHE A 67 -20.39 20.23 -4.84
N ALA A 68 -19.09 19.91 -4.79
CA ALA A 68 -18.26 19.60 -5.94
C ALA A 68 -17.18 18.60 -5.51
N ASP A 69 -16.88 17.64 -6.37
CA ASP A 69 -15.78 16.69 -6.20
C ASP A 69 -14.86 16.67 -7.43
N LEU A 70 -13.64 16.18 -7.22
CA LEU A 70 -12.67 15.96 -8.28
C LEU A 70 -12.37 14.46 -8.32
N PHE A 71 -12.53 13.86 -9.50
CA PHE A 71 -12.22 12.45 -9.73
C PHE A 71 -11.03 12.33 -10.68
N PHE A 72 -10.05 11.50 -10.30
CA PHE A 72 -8.85 11.25 -11.08
C PHE A 72 -8.68 9.74 -11.30
N GLU A 73 -8.49 9.36 -12.55
CA GLU A 73 -8.23 7.99 -12.96
C GLU A 73 -7.07 7.97 -13.96
N HIS A 74 -6.19 6.99 -13.82
CA HIS A 74 -5.15 6.72 -14.81
C HIS A 74 -5.12 5.23 -15.12
N THR A 75 -5.23 4.90 -16.41
CA THR A 75 -5.21 3.52 -16.91
C THR A 75 -4.01 3.31 -17.83
N ILE A 76 -3.15 2.33 -17.49
CA ILE A 76 -2.07 1.86 -18.36
C ILE A 76 -2.55 0.59 -19.07
N SER A 77 -2.62 0.62 -20.40
CA SER A 77 -2.86 -0.58 -21.19
C SER A 77 -1.54 -1.14 -21.72
N SER A 78 -1.28 -2.42 -21.51
CA SER A 78 -0.20 -3.12 -22.21
C SER A 78 -0.69 -3.53 -23.60
N PRO A 79 0.09 -3.31 -24.67
CA PRO A 79 -0.22 -3.89 -25.97
C PRO A 79 -0.22 -5.42 -25.85
N ARG A 80 -1.30 -6.06 -26.31
CA ARG A 80 -1.33 -7.52 -26.48
C ARG A 80 -0.54 -7.85 -27.76
N ASN A 81 0.59 -8.55 -27.62
CA ASN A 81 1.21 -9.32 -28.69
C ASN A 81 0.67 -10.76 -28.65
#